data_AF-A0A6J0BUV6-F1
#
_entry.id   AF-A0A6J0BUV6-F1
#
_cell.length_a   1.000
_cell.length_b   1.000
_cell.length_c   1.000
_cell.angle_alpha   90.00
_cell.angle_beta   90.00
_cell.angle_gamma   90.00
#
_symmetry.space_group_name_H-M   'P 1'
#
loop_
_entity.id
_entity.type
_entity.pdbx_description
1 polymer ?
#
loop_
_entity_poly.entity_id
_entity_poly.type
_entity_poly.pdbx_seq_one_letter_code
_entity_poly.pdbx_strand_id
1 'polypeptide(L)'
;MNYLRTVIETGKVSEGQRSEADDPILEYYDQVGLRFCRVYGSVILLVGVVMLVQPVPGILLGYERKLPFPTRYPFSVNTTIGYSVAYVHLVISSCSVVVHVLAFDTWFIFLNHHACSNFHLLQTWLEEISEVDPRREHEKIFRCIQLHQNVNKFAADIEDVFNGSIIQLFLITTVNTCISGYALAKVRET
;
A
#
# COMPACT_ATOMS: atom_id res chain seq x y z
N MET A 1 -14.92 -2.10 13.43
CA MET A 1 -16.07 -1.20 13.13
C MET A 1 -15.88 0.24 13.63
N ASN A 2 -15.06 0.50 14.67
CA ASN A 2 -14.81 1.86 15.17
C ASN A 2 -13.97 2.73 14.21
N TYR A 3 -13.02 2.13 13.50
CA TYR A 3 -12.12 2.86 12.57
C TYR A 3 -12.83 3.57 11.42
N LEU A 4 -13.77 2.89 10.75
CA LEU A 4 -14.61 3.47 9.70
C LEU A 4 -15.45 4.64 10.24
N ARG A 5 -15.89 4.59 11.49
CA ARG A 5 -16.61 5.69 12.13
C ARG A 5 -15.69 6.89 12.34
N THR A 6 -14.47 6.67 12.85
CA THR A 6 -13.48 7.74 12.99
C THR A 6 -13.18 8.39 11.64
N VAL A 7 -12.95 7.61 10.58
CA VAL A 7 -12.74 8.15 9.22
C VAL A 7 -13.94 8.99 8.76
N ILE A 8 -15.16 8.50 8.95
CA ILE A 8 -16.38 9.23 8.56
C ILE A 8 -16.58 10.49 9.40
N GLU A 9 -16.28 10.45 10.70
CA GLU A 9 -16.38 11.60 11.60
C GLU A 9 -15.32 12.66 11.26
N THR A 10 -14.08 12.24 10.99
CA THR A 10 -12.99 13.14 10.57
C THR A 10 -13.31 13.77 9.22
N GLY A 11 -13.85 12.97 8.27
CA GLY A 11 -14.32 13.46 6.98
C GLY A 11 -15.46 14.46 7.09
N LYS A 12 -16.45 14.22 7.95
CA LYS A 12 -17.58 15.14 8.19
C LYS A 12 -17.15 16.44 8.86
N VAL A 13 -16.21 16.38 9.80
CA VAL A 13 -15.66 17.58 10.46
C VAL A 13 -14.83 18.40 9.47
N SER A 14 -14.05 17.73 8.62
CA SER A 14 -13.28 18.36 7.54
C SER A 14 -14.21 19.04 6.51
N GLU A 15 -15.24 18.35 6.02
CA GLU A 15 -16.24 18.92 5.09
C GLU A 15 -17.00 20.11 5.69
N GLY A 16 -17.32 20.08 6.98
CA GLY A 16 -18.05 21.15 7.66
C GLY A 16 -17.25 22.44 7.85
N GLN A 17 -15.93 22.41 7.66
CA GLN A 17 -15.03 23.56 7.78
C GLN A 17 -14.31 23.91 6.47
N ARG A 18 -14.53 23.13 5.42
CA ARG A 18 -13.92 23.29 4.10
C ARG A 18 -14.26 24.64 3.49
N SER A 19 -13.26 25.48 3.30
CA SER A 19 -13.35 26.74 2.56
C SER A 19 -13.08 26.50 1.08
N GLU A 20 -13.57 27.38 0.19
CA GLU A 20 -13.31 27.29 -1.27
C GLU A 20 -11.79 27.34 -1.59
N ALA A 21 -10.97 27.83 -0.66
CA ALA A 21 -9.51 27.84 -0.73
C ALA A 21 -8.84 26.48 -0.43
N ASP A 22 -9.54 25.54 0.22
CA ASP A 22 -9.00 24.23 0.62
C ASP A 22 -9.10 23.18 -0.51
N ASP A 23 -10.01 23.40 -1.47
CA ASP A 23 -10.24 22.56 -2.64
C ASP A 23 -8.98 22.27 -3.49
N PRO A 24 -8.19 23.28 -3.91
CA PRO A 24 -6.99 23.04 -4.72
C PRO A 24 -5.89 22.29 -3.96
N ILE A 25 -5.83 22.45 -2.63
CA ILE A 25 -4.86 21.75 -1.78
C ILE A 25 -5.24 20.27 -1.70
N LEU A 26 -6.52 19.96 -1.49
CA LEU A 26 -7.01 18.60 -1.42
C LEU A 26 -6.83 17.86 -2.76
N GLU A 27 -7.10 18.54 -3.87
CA GLU A 27 -6.91 18.00 -5.21
C GLU A 27 -5.43 17.72 -5.53
N TYR A 28 -4.51 18.57 -5.05
CA TYR A 28 -3.08 18.32 -5.17
C TYR A 28 -2.67 17.03 -4.46
N TYR A 29 -3.09 16.85 -3.20
CA TYR A 29 -2.80 15.66 -2.42
C TYR A 29 -3.39 14.41 -3.11
N ASP A 30 -4.68 14.44 -3.48
CA ASP A 30 -5.33 13.33 -4.18
C ASP A 30 -4.61 12.94 -5.49
N GLN A 31 -4.17 13.92 -6.29
CA GLN A 31 -3.39 13.66 -7.50
C GLN A 31 -2.02 13.02 -7.19
N VAL A 32 -1.33 13.45 -6.14
CA VAL A 32 -0.06 12.85 -5.73
C VAL A 32 -0.26 11.41 -5.28
N GLY A 33 -1.28 11.15 -4.45
CA GLY A 33 -1.65 9.81 -4.00
C GLY A 33 -2.00 8.89 -5.18
N LEU A 34 -2.87 9.35 -6.08
CA LEU A 34 -3.27 8.60 -7.28
C LEU A 34 -2.10 8.33 -8.23
N ARG A 35 -1.19 9.30 -8.43
CA ARG A 35 0.02 9.10 -9.23
C ARG A 35 0.91 8.04 -8.61
N PHE A 36 1.12 8.09 -7.30
CA PHE A 36 1.89 7.09 -6.58
C PHE A 36 1.28 5.70 -6.75
N CYS A 37 -0.02 5.55 -6.47
CA CYS A 37 -0.75 4.28 -6.61
C CYS A 37 -0.69 3.73 -8.05
N ARG A 38 -0.80 4.60 -9.06
CA ARG A 38 -0.75 4.20 -10.47
C ARG A 38 0.64 3.71 -10.88
N VAL A 39 1.69 4.41 -10.45
CA VAL A 39 3.08 4.01 -10.73
C VAL A 39 3.44 2.74 -9.96
N TYR A 40 3.09 2.66 -8.69
CA TYR A 40 3.32 1.47 -7.87
C TYR A 40 2.59 0.25 -8.46
N GLY A 41 1.31 0.41 -8.78
CA GLY A 41 0.49 -0.62 -9.41
C GLY A 41 1.05 -1.08 -10.76
N SER A 42 1.53 -0.16 -11.60
CA SER A 42 2.10 -0.52 -12.90
C SER A 42 3.41 -1.30 -12.76
N VAL A 43 4.28 -0.93 -11.81
CA VAL A 43 5.53 -1.64 -11.53
C VAL A 43 5.25 -3.07 -11.04
N ILE A 44 4.34 -3.23 -10.08
CA ILE A 44 3.99 -4.55 -9.53
C ILE A 44 3.32 -5.44 -10.58
N LEU A 45 2.42 -4.88 -11.40
CA LEU A 45 1.82 -5.62 -12.52
C LEU A 45 2.88 -6.06 -13.54
N LEU A 46 3.84 -5.20 -13.87
CA LEU A 46 4.94 -5.55 -14.76
C LEU A 46 5.76 -6.71 -14.20
N VAL A 47 6.10 -6.68 -12.90
CA VAL A 47 6.81 -7.79 -12.23
C VAL A 47 5.98 -9.08 -12.28
N GLY A 48 4.67 -9.01 -12.03
CA GLY A 48 3.76 -10.15 -12.15
C GLY A 48 3.78 -10.76 -13.56
N VAL A 49 3.76 -9.92 -14.60
CA VAL A 49 3.86 -10.38 -16.00
C VAL A 49 5.21 -11.05 -16.27
N VAL A 50 6.32 -10.46 -15.80
CA VAL A 50 7.67 -11.04 -15.98
C VAL A 50 7.77 -12.44 -15.34
N MET A 51 7.21 -12.63 -14.14
CA MET A 51 7.16 -13.92 -13.46
C MET A 51 6.37 -14.98 -14.25
N LEU A 52 5.29 -14.57 -14.92
CA LEU A 52 4.49 -15.44 -15.78
C LEU A 52 5.17 -15.76 -17.12
N VAL A 53 6.12 -14.94 -17.56
CA VAL A 53 6.89 -15.14 -18.80
C VAL A 53 8.09 -16.08 -18.60
N GLN A 54 8.66 -16.18 -17.39
CA GLN A 54 9.77 -17.12 -17.10
C GLN A 54 9.58 -18.58 -17.57
N PRO A 55 8.39 -19.21 -17.47
CA PRO A 55 8.15 -20.57 -17.97
C PRO A 55 7.98 -20.67 -19.50
N VAL A 56 7.72 -19.56 -20.20
CA VAL A 56 7.38 -19.53 -21.63
C VAL A 56 8.52 -20.04 -22.54
N PRO A 57 9.80 -19.65 -22.34
CA PRO A 57 10.91 -20.20 -23.11
C PRO A 57 11.06 -21.72 -22.95
N GLY A 58 10.81 -22.27 -21.75
CA GLY A 58 10.88 -23.71 -21.51
C GLY A 58 9.80 -24.49 -22.24
N ILE A 59 8.58 -23.93 -22.31
CA ILE A 59 7.44 -24.55 -23.00
C ILE A 59 7.57 -24.43 -24.53
N LEU A 60 8.00 -23.27 -25.05
CA LEU A 60 8.06 -22.99 -26.50
C LEU A 60 9.31 -23.58 -27.18
N LEU A 61 10.47 -23.61 -26.50
CA LEU A 61 11.73 -24.09 -27.09
C LEU A 61 12.02 -25.58 -26.79
N GLY A 62 11.10 -26.28 -26.11
CA GLY A 62 11.24 -27.70 -25.82
C GLY A 62 12.31 -28.06 -24.78
N TYR A 63 12.71 -27.11 -23.94
CA TYR A 63 13.64 -27.35 -22.83
C TYR A 63 12.92 -28.08 -21.67
N GLU A 64 13.67 -28.65 -20.71
CA GLU A 64 13.08 -29.35 -19.56
C GLU A 64 11.94 -28.55 -18.91
N ARG A 65 10.78 -29.20 -18.72
CA ARG A 65 9.59 -28.61 -18.08
C ARG A 65 9.90 -28.25 -16.62
N LYS A 66 10.38 -27.02 -16.41
CA LYS A 66 10.59 -26.47 -15.07
C LYS A 66 9.38 -25.63 -14.66
N LEU A 67 8.96 -25.81 -13.41
CA LEU A 67 7.91 -24.99 -12.83
C LEU A 67 8.46 -23.58 -12.55
N PRO A 68 7.63 -22.52 -12.67
CA PRO A 68 8.05 -21.14 -12.39
C PRO A 68 8.58 -20.96 -10.96
N PHE A 69 7.98 -21.69 -10.01
CA PHE A 69 8.44 -21.73 -8.63
C PHE A 69 8.76 -23.18 -8.23
N PRO A 70 9.88 -23.41 -7.52
CA PRO A 70 10.24 -24.74 -7.04
C PRO A 70 9.27 -25.18 -5.93
N THR A 71 8.21 -25.89 -6.30
CA THR A 71 7.18 -26.39 -5.38
C THR A 71 7.06 -27.90 -5.51
N ARG A 72 6.99 -28.61 -4.38
CA ARG A 72 6.75 -30.06 -4.36
C ARG A 72 5.25 -30.33 -4.29
N TYR A 73 4.76 -31.16 -5.21
CA TYR A 73 3.38 -31.64 -5.21
C TYR A 73 3.33 -33.13 -4.83
N PRO A 74 2.24 -33.60 -4.20
CA PRO A 74 2.06 -35.01 -3.86
C PRO A 74 1.78 -35.89 -5.10
N PHE A 75 1.58 -35.29 -6.28
CA PHE A 75 1.34 -35.98 -7.55
C PHE A 75 2.53 -35.81 -8.52
N SER A 76 2.63 -36.70 -9.53
CA SER A 76 3.74 -36.65 -10.48
C SER A 76 3.58 -35.50 -11.49
N VAL A 77 4.43 -34.49 -11.34
CA VAL A 77 4.47 -33.30 -12.22
C VAL A 77 5.13 -33.60 -13.58
N ASN A 78 5.66 -34.82 -13.75
CA ASN A 78 6.28 -35.28 -15.00
C ASN A 78 5.23 -35.65 -16.07
N THR A 79 3.97 -35.86 -15.68
CA THR A 79 2.86 -36.10 -16.60
C THR A 79 2.34 -34.76 -17.16
N THR A 80 1.87 -34.74 -18.42
CA THR A 80 1.31 -33.52 -19.03
C THR A 80 0.12 -32.95 -18.23
N ILE A 81 -0.73 -33.82 -17.70
CA ILE A 81 -1.90 -33.42 -16.89
C ILE A 81 -1.45 -32.92 -15.51
N GLY A 82 -0.50 -33.59 -14.85
CA GLY A 82 0.02 -33.14 -13.56
C GLY A 82 0.73 -31.79 -13.67
N TYR A 83 1.49 -31.57 -14.74
CA TYR A 83 2.15 -30.31 -15.03
C TYR A 83 1.14 -29.16 -15.24
N SER A 84 0.09 -29.36 -16.03
CA SER A 84 -0.91 -28.30 -16.29
C SER A 84 -1.66 -27.90 -15.03
N VAL A 85 -2.05 -28.86 -14.18
CA VAL A 85 -2.71 -28.57 -12.90
C VAL A 85 -1.78 -27.80 -11.96
N ALA A 86 -0.53 -28.23 -11.81
CA ALA A 86 0.47 -27.53 -11.01
C ALA A 86 0.73 -26.11 -11.52
N TYR A 87 0.79 -25.94 -12.85
CA TYR A 87 0.98 -24.65 -13.48
C TYR A 87 -0.19 -23.70 -13.21
N VAL A 88 -1.42 -24.14 -13.43
CA VAL A 88 -2.62 -23.33 -13.15
C VAL A 88 -2.68 -22.94 -11.67
N HIS A 89 -2.37 -23.87 -10.76
CA HIS A 89 -2.29 -23.56 -9.33
C HIS A 89 -1.26 -22.47 -9.02
N LEU A 90 -0.06 -22.53 -9.60
CA LEU A 90 0.99 -21.53 -9.40
C LEU A 90 0.60 -20.16 -9.96
N VAL A 91 -0.05 -20.12 -11.13
CA VAL A 91 -0.55 -18.86 -11.72
C VAL A 91 -1.60 -18.23 -10.82
N ILE A 92 -2.60 -19.00 -10.38
CA ILE A 92 -3.66 -18.52 -9.48
C ILE A 92 -3.05 -18.03 -8.16
N SER A 93 -2.15 -18.81 -7.57
CA SER A 93 -1.48 -18.44 -6.32
C SER A 93 -0.67 -17.15 -6.49
N SER A 94 0.07 -17.00 -7.59
CA SER A 94 0.86 -15.81 -7.87
C SER A 94 -0.03 -14.58 -8.03
N CYS A 95 -1.11 -14.66 -8.82
CA CYS A 95 -2.07 -13.58 -8.96
C CYS A 95 -2.70 -13.20 -7.62
N SER A 96 -3.08 -14.18 -6.79
CA SER A 96 -3.64 -13.93 -5.46
C SER A 96 -2.66 -13.15 -4.57
N VAL A 97 -1.38 -13.54 -4.55
CA VAL A 97 -0.35 -12.85 -3.77
C VAL A 97 -0.17 -11.41 -4.26
N VAL A 98 -0.05 -11.21 -5.58
CA VAL A 98 0.11 -9.88 -6.17
C VAL A 98 -1.07 -8.96 -5.80
N VAL A 99 -2.30 -9.46 -5.91
CA VAL A 99 -3.50 -8.68 -5.55
C VAL A 99 -3.52 -8.34 -4.06
N HIS A 100 -3.17 -9.28 -3.18
CA HIS A 100 -3.12 -9.01 -1.73
C HIS A 100 -2.07 -7.96 -1.38
N VAL A 101 -0.86 -8.06 -1.94
CA VAL A 101 0.22 -7.08 -1.72
C VAL A 101 -0.23 -5.69 -2.21
N LEU A 102 -0.75 -5.61 -3.43
CA LEU A 102 -1.27 -4.35 -3.99
C LEU A 102 -2.35 -3.74 -3.12
N ALA A 103 -3.34 -4.53 -2.70
CA ALA A 103 -4.44 -4.04 -1.89
C ALA A 103 -3.96 -3.53 -0.53
N PHE A 104 -3.07 -4.29 0.13
CA PHE A 104 -2.53 -3.93 1.43
C PHE A 104 -1.71 -2.63 1.37
N ASP A 105 -0.76 -2.54 0.45
CA ASP A 105 0.11 -1.37 0.33
C ASP A 105 -0.68 -0.13 -0.09
N THR A 106 -1.57 -0.26 -1.08
CA THR A 106 -2.42 0.85 -1.54
C THR A 106 -3.28 1.37 -0.40
N TRP A 107 -3.88 0.46 0.38
CA TRP A 107 -4.70 0.84 1.52
C TRP A 107 -3.86 1.55 2.60
N PHE A 108 -2.68 1.03 2.92
CA PHE A 108 -1.77 1.67 3.87
C PHE A 108 -1.36 3.09 3.43
N ILE A 109 -0.96 3.25 2.17
CA ILE A 109 -0.59 4.54 1.60
C ILE A 109 -1.76 5.50 1.61
N PHE A 110 -2.96 5.04 1.24
CA PHE A 110 -4.17 5.86 1.23
C PHE A 110 -4.48 6.41 2.63
N LEU A 111 -4.42 5.57 3.67
CA LEU A 111 -4.67 6.00 5.04
C LEU A 111 -3.64 7.01 5.55
N ASN A 112 -2.35 6.75 5.29
CA ASN A 112 -1.27 7.67 5.66
C ASN A 112 -1.42 9.01 4.93
N HIS A 113 -1.73 8.96 3.64
CA HIS A 113 -1.93 10.15 2.83
C HIS A 113 -3.13 10.96 3.31
N HIS A 114 -4.23 10.28 3.66
CA HIS A 114 -5.39 10.91 4.26
C HIS A 114 -5.04 11.58 5.60
N ALA A 115 -4.25 10.93 6.47
CA ALA A 115 -3.79 11.54 7.71
C ALA A 115 -2.94 12.80 7.46
N CYS A 116 -1.97 12.74 6.54
CA CYS A 116 -1.12 13.87 6.16
C CYS A 116 -1.92 15.05 5.60
N SER A 117 -2.92 14.77 4.76
CA SER A 117 -3.80 15.80 4.20
C SER A 117 -4.59 16.52 5.31
N ASN A 118 -5.15 15.77 6.26
CA ASN A 118 -5.85 16.37 7.41
C ASN A 118 -4.92 17.20 8.31
N PHE A 119 -3.67 16.77 8.52
CA PHE A 119 -2.69 17.56 9.28
C PHE A 119 -2.29 18.86 8.57
N HIS A 120 -2.17 18.82 7.24
CA HIS A 120 -1.88 20.02 6.46
C HIS A 120 -3.06 20.99 6.49
N LEU A 121 -4.29 20.50 6.35
CA LEU A 121 -5.50 21.32 6.49
C LEU A 121 -5.59 21.99 7.87
N LEU A 122 -5.28 21.23 8.93
CA LEU A 122 -5.19 21.76 10.28
C LEU A 122 -4.15 22.88 10.39
N GLN A 123 -2.98 22.73 9.75
CA GLN A 123 -1.95 23.75 9.72
C GLN A 123 -2.47 25.03 9.03
N THR A 124 -3.11 24.91 7.87
CA THR A 124 -3.69 26.06 7.15
C THR A 124 -4.72 26.81 7.99
N TRP A 125 -5.62 26.08 8.66
CA TRP A 125 -6.60 26.71 9.53
C TRP A 125 -5.97 27.38 10.76
N LEU A 126 -4.86 26.84 11.27
CA LEU A 126 -4.13 27.44 12.38
C LEU A 126 -3.42 28.74 11.96
N GLU A 127 -2.90 28.80 10.74
CA GLU A 127 -2.31 30.01 10.16
C GLU A 127 -3.38 31.10 9.90
N GLU A 128 -4.62 30.71 9.59
CA GLU A 128 -5.74 31.63 9.35
C GLU A 128 -6.38 32.20 10.64
N ILE A 129 -6.04 31.67 11.82
CA ILE A 129 -6.49 32.17 13.14
C ILE A 129 -5.82 33.52 13.53
N SER A 130 -5.08 34.16 12.63
CA SER A 130 -4.25 35.32 12.98
C SER A 130 -4.95 36.69 13.00
N GLU A 131 -6.18 36.91 12.50
CA GLU A 131 -6.59 38.30 12.17
C GLU A 131 -8.01 38.79 12.51
N VAL A 132 -8.99 37.99 12.95
CA VAL A 132 -10.39 38.49 12.97
C VAL A 132 -11.23 38.01 14.17
N ASP A 133 -11.32 38.90 15.17
CA ASP A 133 -12.36 38.97 16.24
C ASP A 133 -12.27 37.95 17.42
N PRO A 134 -11.90 38.39 18.64
CA PRO A 134 -11.58 37.51 19.80
C PRO A 134 -12.69 36.56 20.27
N ARG A 135 -13.96 36.79 19.92
CA ARG A 135 -15.06 35.85 20.24
C ARG A 135 -15.20 34.72 19.22
N ARG A 136 -14.94 34.98 17.93
CA ARG A 136 -14.96 33.95 16.87
C ARG A 136 -13.70 33.10 16.91
N GLU A 137 -12.59 33.68 17.35
CA GLU A 137 -11.31 33.01 17.61
C GLU A 137 -11.43 31.85 18.59
N HIS A 138 -12.16 32.01 19.70
CA HIS A 138 -12.29 30.97 20.72
C HIS A 138 -12.97 29.70 20.20
N GLU A 139 -14.03 29.85 19.38
CA GLU A 139 -14.75 28.72 18.80
C GLU A 139 -13.94 28.03 17.69
N LYS A 140 -13.23 28.83 16.87
CA LYS A 140 -12.30 28.31 15.85
C LYS A 140 -11.14 27.52 16.46
N ILE A 141 -10.53 28.04 17.52
CA ILE A 141 -9.44 27.38 18.25
C ILE A 141 -9.94 26.08 18.89
N PHE A 142 -11.11 26.09 19.53
CA PHE A 142 -11.68 24.88 20.12
C PHE A 142 -11.93 23.79 19.06
N ARG A 143 -12.48 24.16 17.89
CA ARG A 143 -12.68 23.22 16.77
C ARG A 143 -11.36 22.72 16.18
N CYS A 144 -10.34 23.58 16.08
CA CYS A 144 -9.00 23.23 15.63
C CYS A 144 -8.35 22.19 16.56
N ILE A 145 -8.45 22.40 17.88
CA ILE A 145 -8.00 21.43 18.89
C ILE A 145 -8.75 20.10 18.77
N GLN A 146 -10.08 20.15 18.56
CA GLN A 146 -10.89 18.95 18.39
C GLN A 146 -10.52 18.18 17.12
N LEU A 147 -10.30 18.86 15.99
CA LEU A 147 -9.81 18.24 14.77
C LEU A 147 -8.43 17.62 14.98
N HIS A 148 -7.49 18.34 15.60
CA HIS A 148 -6.16 17.83 15.89
C HIS A 148 -6.20 16.54 16.70
N GLN A 149 -7.02 16.50 17.76
CA GLN A 149 -7.20 15.31 18.57
C GLN A 149 -7.79 14.13 17.77
N ASN A 150 -8.75 14.38 16.89
CA ASN A 150 -9.34 13.36 16.04
C ASN A 150 -8.34 12.79 15.03
N VAL A 151 -7.58 13.65 14.34
CA VAL A 151 -6.56 13.24 13.37
C VAL A 151 -5.42 12.49 14.06
N ASN A 152 -5.01 12.94 15.25
CA ASN A 152 -3.99 12.24 16.04
C ASN A 152 -4.47 10.86 16.48
N LYS A 153 -5.74 10.73 16.90
CA LYS A 153 -6.33 9.44 17.22
C LYS A 153 -6.39 8.52 16.01
N PHE A 154 -6.75 9.06 14.85
CA PHE A 154 -6.75 8.32 13.59
C PHE A 154 -5.33 7.83 13.22
N ALA A 155 -4.31 8.67 13.36
CA ALA A 155 -2.93 8.28 13.13
C ALA A 155 -2.46 7.18 14.10
N ALA A 156 -2.81 7.28 15.39
CA ALA A 156 -2.52 6.24 16.36
C ALA A 156 -3.21 4.91 16.03
N ASP A 157 -4.45 4.95 15.54
CA ASP A 157 -5.17 3.75 15.09
C ASP A 157 -4.50 3.13 13.85
N ILE A 158 -4.00 3.93 12.89
CA ILE A 158 -3.19 3.44 11.77
C ILE A 158 -1.94 2.75 12.31
N GLU A 159 -1.22 3.42 13.19
CA GLU A 159 0.02 2.89 13.74
C GLU A 159 -0.20 1.55 14.43
N ASP A 160 -1.22 1.42 15.29
CA ASP A 160 -1.50 0.17 16.00
C ASP A 160 -1.82 -1.00 15.03
N VAL A 161 -2.60 -0.73 13.97
CA VAL A 161 -2.98 -1.74 12.97
C VAL A 161 -1.78 -2.16 12.11
N PHE A 162 -0.94 -1.20 11.69
CA PHE A 162 0.12 -1.45 10.71
C PHE A 162 1.49 -1.71 11.32
N ASN A 163 1.75 -1.32 12.56
CA ASN A 163 3.05 -1.46 13.22
C ASN A 163 3.56 -2.92 13.18
N GLY A 164 2.71 -3.88 13.58
CA GLY A 164 3.06 -5.31 13.50
C GLY A 164 3.36 -5.79 12.08
N SER A 165 2.56 -5.34 11.11
CA SER A 165 2.74 -5.69 9.70
C SER A 165 4.02 -5.10 9.10
N ILE A 166 4.37 -3.87 9.46
CA ILE A 166 5.59 -3.19 9.01
C ILE A 166 6.84 -3.89 9.58
N ILE A 167 6.81 -4.27 10.85
CA ILE A 167 7.91 -5.05 11.47
C ILE A 167 8.08 -6.39 10.73
N GLN A 168 6.98 -7.09 10.47
CA GLN A 168 7.02 -8.35 9.72
C GLN A 168 7.58 -8.15 8.31
N LEU A 169 7.13 -7.12 7.59
CA LEU A 169 7.62 -6.78 6.26
C LEU A 169 9.12 -6.47 6.27
N PHE A 170 9.59 -5.71 7.26
CA PHE A 170 11.01 -5.39 7.41
C PHE A 170 11.87 -6.63 7.62
N LEU A 171 11.43 -7.57 8.47
CA LEU A 171 12.16 -8.81 8.71
C LEU A 171 12.20 -9.68 7.45
N ILE A 172 11.07 -9.87 6.76
CA ILE A 172 10.97 -10.69 5.55
C ILE A 172 11.85 -10.09 4.43
N THR A 173 11.78 -8.79 4.20
CA THR A 173 12.56 -8.12 3.15
C THR A 173 14.06 -8.12 3.44
N THR A 174 14.45 -8.03 4.71
CA THR A 174 15.85 -8.18 5.13
C THR A 174 16.36 -9.57 4.79
N VAL A 175 15.65 -10.63 5.21
CA VAL A 175 16.04 -12.02 4.89
C VAL A 175 16.10 -12.26 3.39
N ASN A 176 15.11 -11.80 2.63
CA ASN A 176 15.08 -11.94 1.17
C ASN A 176 16.25 -11.23 0.49
N THR A 177 16.60 -10.03 0.95
CA THR A 177 17.75 -9.27 0.43
C THR A 177 19.06 -9.98 0.74
N CYS A 178 19.23 -10.51 1.95
CA CYS A 178 20.41 -11.29 2.34
C CYS A 178 20.58 -12.56 1.48
N ILE A 179 19.51 -13.34 1.29
CA ILE A 179 19.53 -14.55 0.46
C ILE A 179 19.87 -14.20 -0.99
N SER A 180 19.25 -13.15 -1.52
CA SER A 180 19.50 -12.69 -2.89
C SER A 180 20.95 -12.23 -3.07
N GLY A 181 21.49 -11.49 -2.10
CA GLY A 181 22.89 -11.07 -2.08
C GLY A 181 23.87 -12.24 -2.06
N TYR A 182 23.59 -13.26 -1.24
CA TYR A 182 24.40 -14.47 -1.21
C TYR A 182 24.34 -15.25 -2.53
N ALA A 183 23.14 -15.39 -3.11
CA ALA A 183 22.95 -16.07 -4.41
C ALA A 183 23.73 -15.36 -5.53
N LEU A 184 23.71 -14.02 -5.57
CA LEU A 184 24.48 -13.22 -6.52
C LEU A 184 25.99 -13.39 -6.33
N ALA A 185 26.47 -13.40 -5.09
CA ALA A 185 27.89 -13.62 -4.79
C ALA A 185 28.36 -14.99 -5.30
N LYS A 186 27.55 -16.03 -5.07
CA LYS A 186 27.85 -17.39 -5.52
C LYS A 186 27.88 -17.53 -7.05
N VAL A 187 26.97 -16.86 -7.76
CA VAL A 187 26.94 -16.86 -9.24
C VAL A 187 28.19 -16.21 -9.83
N ARG A 188 28.78 -15.21 -9.14
CA ARG A 188 30.00 -14.54 -9.60
C ARG A 188 31.26 -15.41 -9.48
N GLU A 189 31.24 -16.43 -8.63
CA GLU A 189 32.37 -17.34 -8.41
C GLU A 189 32.42 -18.52 -9.39
N THR A 190 31.35 -18.75 -10.16
CA THR A 190 31.23 -19.78 -11.21
C THR A 190 31.39 -19.21 -12.60
#